data_AF-K3W555-F1
#
_entry.id   AF-K3W555-F1
#
_cell.length_a   1.000
_cell.length_b   1.000
_cell.length_c   1.000
_cell.angle_alpha   90.00
_cell.angle_beta   90.00
_cell.angle_gamma   90.00
#
_symmetry.space_group_name_H-M   'P 1'
#
loop_
_entity.id
_entity.type
_entity.pdbx_description
1 polymer ?
#
loop_
_entity_poly.entity_id
_entity_poly.type
_entity_poly.pdbx_seq_one_letter_code
_entity_poly.pdbx_strand_id
1 'polypeptide(L)'
;MASKPHVTLKVIVRKTSHKASGVAGKARQRDAAAKDKSQLVGVTAVRTTPNATAPTLDDSKGTSSTASVLRAHAKAPKTNFLGEIVEKPFAKSATSSGHYHGAKWHGGSGAEAKGVDLSDYDQDDDADAKAQPPSTNRPGKILFPAPRLLVTPDEWCRVSEYASPVWSCLFLRKVPKDWLVETESNGGGGLMLVPSLGEAGAEGTFELQVDCDFPLVMDELPTFKSTQSVPGEWTEATAMGCHLHSEWKKNPKLYLHLKGVRPAKVQITVTRSELEWRAKCKRDAVGTMIGFYLFHGQKLSRESSAIIVNGRPWSETDFVPLHAVHAPQELVLPPAFNEPYVIMPATYEPHKTGKFVVCVTCDVEFTLSSDPE
;
A
#
# COMPACT_ATOMS: atom_id res chain seq x y z
N MET A 1 -11.26 -34.94 -25.47
CA MET A 1 -11.25 -35.04 -23.98
C MET A 1 -11.45 -33.64 -23.43
N ALA A 2 -12.44 -33.40 -22.57
CA ALA A 2 -12.68 -32.07 -22.01
C ALA A 2 -11.54 -31.69 -21.05
N SER A 3 -10.87 -30.57 -21.31
CA SER A 3 -9.87 -29.99 -20.41
C SER A 3 -10.53 -29.64 -19.07
N LYS A 4 -9.96 -30.11 -17.95
CA LYS A 4 -10.43 -29.74 -16.60
C LYS A 4 -10.46 -28.21 -16.46
N PRO A 5 -11.49 -27.59 -15.86
CA PRO A 5 -11.56 -26.13 -15.70
C PRO A 5 -10.62 -25.56 -14.61
N HIS A 6 -9.96 -26.44 -13.87
CA HIS A 6 -9.05 -26.07 -12.79
C HIS A 6 -7.72 -26.80 -12.91
N VAL A 7 -6.73 -26.30 -12.21
CA VAL A 7 -5.38 -26.85 -12.11
C VAL A 7 -4.99 -27.08 -10.66
N THR A 8 -3.95 -27.87 -10.49
CA THR A 8 -3.32 -28.19 -9.22
C THR A 8 -1.89 -27.69 -9.25
N LEU A 9 -1.53 -26.82 -8.29
CA LEU A 9 -0.18 -26.31 -8.13
C LEU A 9 0.39 -26.75 -6.79
N LYS A 10 1.65 -27.16 -6.81
CA LYS A 10 2.46 -27.38 -5.62
C LYS A 10 3.64 -26.43 -5.68
N VAL A 11 3.66 -25.47 -4.77
CA VAL A 11 4.72 -24.48 -4.64
C VAL A 11 5.60 -24.88 -3.46
N ILE A 12 6.89 -25.01 -3.69
CA ILE A 12 7.87 -25.37 -2.68
C ILE A 12 8.93 -24.28 -2.63
N VAL A 13 9.14 -23.69 -1.46
CA VAL A 13 10.25 -22.78 -1.17
C VAL A 13 11.25 -23.52 -0.30
N ARG A 14 12.53 -23.51 -0.68
CA ARG A 14 13.62 -24.00 0.15
C ARG A 14 14.55 -22.84 0.48
N LYS A 15 14.81 -22.62 1.77
CA LYS A 15 15.77 -21.60 2.21
C LYS A 15 17.18 -22.12 2.01
N THR A 16 17.99 -21.36 1.28
CA THR A 16 19.39 -21.69 0.97
C THR A 16 20.38 -20.88 1.81
N SER A 17 19.97 -19.73 2.35
CA SER A 17 20.76 -18.98 3.35
C SER A 17 19.88 -18.16 4.28
N HIS A 18 20.43 -17.74 5.41
CA HIS A 18 19.76 -16.89 6.39
C HIS A 18 20.74 -15.92 7.04
N LYS A 19 20.37 -14.64 7.08
CA LYS A 19 21.08 -13.59 7.80
C LYS A 19 20.10 -12.92 8.74
N ALA A 20 20.28 -13.14 10.04
CA ALA A 20 19.46 -12.51 11.07
C ALA A 20 19.72 -10.99 11.08
N SER A 21 18.65 -10.20 11.20
CA SER A 21 18.75 -8.76 11.41
C SER A 21 19.50 -8.47 12.71
N GLY A 22 20.54 -7.63 12.66
CA GLY A 22 21.38 -7.26 13.80
C GLY A 22 20.71 -6.36 14.84
N VAL A 23 19.39 -6.12 14.75
CA VAL A 23 18.64 -5.26 15.68
C VAL A 23 18.11 -6.08 16.86
N ALA A 24 19.00 -6.74 17.59
CA ALA A 24 18.67 -7.36 18.88
C ALA A 24 19.34 -6.55 20.00
N GLY A 25 18.68 -5.45 20.38
CA GLY A 25 18.93 -4.79 21.65
C GLY A 25 18.71 -5.77 22.81
N LYS A 26 19.61 -5.72 23.80
CA LYS A 26 19.67 -6.56 25.01
C LYS A 26 18.28 -6.85 25.60
N ALA A 27 17.75 -8.06 25.39
CA ALA A 27 16.72 -8.65 26.23
C ALA A 27 17.14 -10.07 26.61
N ARG A 28 17.37 -10.28 27.91
CA ARG A 28 17.79 -11.55 28.51
C ARG A 28 16.65 -12.56 28.46
N GLN A 29 16.98 -13.76 27.97
CA GLN A 29 16.54 -15.06 28.50
C GLN A 29 15.01 -15.25 28.64
N ARG A 30 14.27 -15.10 27.53
CA ARG A 30 12.93 -15.71 27.37
C ARG A 30 12.62 -16.34 26.00
N ASP A 31 13.56 -16.36 25.05
CA ASP A 31 13.21 -16.51 23.63
C ASP A 31 13.92 -17.66 22.90
N ALA A 32 13.81 -18.90 23.39
CA ALA A 32 14.10 -20.06 22.55
C ALA A 32 12.99 -20.27 21.50
N ALA A 33 11.73 -20.09 21.89
CA ALA A 33 10.57 -20.27 21.00
C ALA A 33 10.35 -19.09 20.03
N ALA A 34 10.77 -17.88 20.37
CA ALA A 34 10.73 -16.74 19.44
C ALA A 34 11.90 -16.78 18.44
N LYS A 35 13.09 -17.23 18.86
CA LYS A 35 14.22 -17.51 17.95
C LYS A 35 13.88 -18.56 16.88
N ASP A 36 13.00 -19.49 17.19
CA ASP A 36 12.60 -20.54 16.24
C ASP A 36 11.69 -19.97 15.15
N LYS A 37 10.83 -19.00 15.50
CA LYS A 37 9.91 -18.34 14.56
C LYS A 37 10.62 -17.48 13.51
N SER A 38 11.71 -16.81 13.88
CA SER A 38 12.49 -15.98 12.95
C SER A 38 13.06 -16.77 11.78
N GLN A 39 13.34 -18.05 11.99
CA GLN A 39 13.96 -18.91 11.00
C GLN A 39 12.96 -19.61 10.09
N LEU A 40 11.66 -19.55 10.41
CA LEU A 40 10.60 -20.19 9.65
C LEU A 40 10.50 -19.58 8.26
N VAL A 41 10.23 -20.44 7.28
CA VAL A 41 10.09 -20.08 5.88
C VAL A 41 8.61 -20.18 5.52
N GLY A 42 8.13 -19.22 4.76
CA GLY A 42 6.79 -19.23 4.23
C GLY A 42 6.74 -18.84 2.76
N VAL A 43 5.61 -19.15 2.13
CA VAL A 43 5.26 -18.68 0.80
C VAL A 43 3.81 -18.25 0.80
N THR A 44 3.55 -17.13 0.16
CA THR A 44 2.21 -16.60 -0.07
C THR A 44 1.92 -16.60 -1.56
N ALA A 45 0.76 -17.09 -1.97
CA ALA A 45 0.25 -16.97 -3.33
C ALA A 45 -0.91 -15.98 -3.35
N VAL A 46 -0.84 -14.99 -4.23
CA VAL A 46 -1.85 -13.94 -4.38
C VAL A 46 -2.31 -13.90 -5.83
N ARG A 47 -3.62 -13.78 -6.04
CA ARG A 47 -4.16 -13.44 -7.36
C ARG A 47 -4.06 -11.92 -7.50
N THR A 48 -3.16 -11.45 -8.36
CA THR A 48 -3.10 -10.05 -8.72
C THR A 48 -4.25 -9.77 -9.68
N THR A 49 -5.17 -8.89 -9.29
CA THR A 49 -6.07 -8.29 -10.28
C THR A 49 -5.28 -7.21 -11.04
N PRO A 50 -5.61 -6.91 -12.30
CA PRO A 50 -4.99 -5.82 -13.08
C PRO A 50 -5.02 -4.45 -12.38
N ASN A 51 -5.84 -4.29 -11.35
CA ASN A 51 -5.93 -3.10 -10.51
C ASN A 51 -5.13 -3.18 -9.20
N ALA A 52 -4.19 -4.12 -9.06
CA ALA A 52 -3.23 -4.12 -7.96
C ALA A 52 -2.22 -2.97 -8.13
N THR A 53 -2.74 -1.75 -7.96
CA THR A 53 -1.97 -0.53 -7.77
C THR A 53 -1.01 -0.69 -6.60
N ALA A 54 0.06 0.09 -6.67
CA ALA A 54 1.02 0.32 -5.61
C ALA A 54 0.38 0.35 -4.21
N PRO A 55 1.12 -0.09 -3.20
CA PRO A 55 0.61 -0.33 -1.87
C PRO A 55 -0.04 0.89 -1.24
N THR A 56 -1.26 0.68 -0.74
CA THR A 56 -2.07 1.70 -0.08
C THR A 56 -1.55 2.01 1.32
N LEU A 57 -1.54 3.30 1.65
CA LEU A 57 -1.18 3.83 2.97
C LEU A 57 -2.38 3.64 3.91
N ASP A 58 -2.23 2.86 4.98
CA ASP A 58 -3.23 2.79 6.06
C ASP A 58 -2.70 3.44 7.33
N ASP A 59 -3.50 4.36 7.87
CA ASP A 59 -3.25 5.16 9.07
C ASP A 59 -4.06 4.55 10.23
N SER A 60 -3.55 3.48 10.83
CA SER A 60 -4.10 2.92 12.06
C SER A 60 -3.04 2.88 13.16
N LYS A 61 -3.17 3.83 14.11
CA LYS A 61 -2.46 3.82 15.40
C LYS A 61 -2.86 2.55 16.17
N GLY A 62 -1.90 1.69 16.49
CA GLY A 62 -2.09 0.64 17.49
C GLY A 62 -1.10 -0.51 17.39
N THR A 63 -0.36 -0.71 18.47
CA THR A 63 0.56 -1.83 18.73
C THR A 63 -0.02 -3.23 18.44
N SER A 64 0.90 -4.13 18.04
CA SER A 64 0.89 -5.59 18.24
C SER A 64 0.20 -6.51 17.21
N SER A 65 1.03 -7.42 16.67
CA SER A 65 0.76 -8.84 16.40
C SER A 65 -0.39 -9.18 15.43
N THR A 66 -0.04 -9.44 14.17
CA THR A 66 -0.92 -10.01 13.13
C THR A 66 -1.45 -11.43 13.43
N ALA A 67 -1.07 -12.03 14.57
CA ALA A 67 -1.60 -13.32 15.03
C ALA A 67 -2.91 -13.23 15.85
N SER A 68 -3.34 -12.04 16.27
CA SER A 68 -4.43 -11.89 17.25
C SER A 68 -5.78 -11.46 16.63
N VAL A 69 -5.80 -10.96 15.40
CA VAL A 69 -7.01 -10.33 14.81
C VAL A 69 -7.94 -11.35 14.12
N LEU A 70 -7.50 -12.59 13.88
CA LEU A 70 -8.35 -13.65 13.30
C LEU A 70 -9.20 -14.44 14.33
N ARG A 71 -9.24 -14.04 15.61
CA ARG A 71 -10.04 -14.75 16.64
C ARG A 71 -11.33 -14.08 17.06
N ALA A 72 -11.68 -12.92 16.51
CA ALA A 72 -12.82 -12.14 16.98
C ALA A 72 -14.03 -12.12 16.02
N HIS A 73 -14.23 -13.11 15.15
CA HIS A 73 -15.53 -13.34 14.49
C HIS A 73 -15.78 -14.83 14.24
N ALA A 74 -15.98 -15.58 15.34
CA ALA A 74 -16.39 -16.98 15.28
C ALA A 74 -17.80 -17.16 15.84
N LYS A 75 -18.83 -17.06 14.99
CA LYS A 75 -20.05 -17.87 15.06
C LYS A 75 -20.68 -18.03 13.67
N ALA A 76 -19.97 -18.71 12.76
CA ALA A 76 -20.63 -19.29 11.59
C ALA A 76 -21.37 -20.58 12.00
N PRO A 77 -22.54 -20.89 11.41
CA PRO A 77 -23.28 -22.12 11.70
C PRO A 77 -22.42 -23.35 11.36
N LYS A 78 -22.44 -24.36 12.24
CA LYS A 78 -21.69 -25.61 12.03
C LYS A 78 -22.37 -26.43 10.93
N THR A 79 -21.66 -26.66 9.83
CA THR A 79 -22.09 -27.55 8.76
C THR A 79 -21.47 -28.93 8.92
N ASN A 80 -22.13 -29.97 8.40
CA ASN A 80 -21.53 -31.30 8.29
C ASN A 80 -20.48 -31.36 7.14
N PHE A 81 -19.87 -32.52 6.94
CA PHE A 81 -18.83 -32.76 5.92
C PHE A 81 -19.32 -32.52 4.48
N LEU A 82 -20.63 -32.42 4.25
CA LEU A 82 -21.25 -32.15 2.95
C LEU A 82 -21.76 -30.70 2.81
N GLY A 83 -21.62 -29.86 3.84
CA GLY A 83 -21.99 -28.44 3.78
C GLY A 83 -23.42 -28.11 4.22
N GLU A 84 -24.16 -29.08 4.79
CA GLU A 84 -25.53 -28.85 5.28
C GLU A 84 -25.52 -28.35 6.73
N ILE A 85 -26.41 -27.40 7.05
CA ILE A 85 -26.55 -26.82 8.39
C ILE A 85 -27.17 -27.83 9.34
N VAL A 86 -26.48 -28.16 10.44
CA VAL A 86 -26.99 -29.09 11.45
C VAL A 86 -27.81 -28.32 12.48
N GLU A 87 -29.15 -28.38 12.39
CA GLU A 87 -30.05 -27.87 13.43
C GLU A 87 -30.16 -28.88 14.59
N LYS A 88 -29.97 -28.42 15.83
CA LYS A 88 -30.13 -29.24 17.03
C LYS A 88 -31.60 -29.24 17.47
N PRO A 89 -32.26 -30.40 17.61
CA PRO A 89 -33.51 -30.48 18.35
C PRO A 89 -33.22 -30.61 19.86
N PHE A 90 -34.16 -30.14 20.69
CA PHE A 90 -34.22 -30.21 22.16
C PHE A 90 -33.59 -29.07 22.97
N ALA A 91 -34.45 -28.15 23.42
CA ALA A 91 -34.35 -27.55 24.74
C ALA A 91 -35.74 -27.62 25.42
N LYS A 92 -35.89 -28.47 26.45
CA LYS A 92 -37.03 -28.50 27.37
C LYS A 92 -36.58 -28.03 28.76
N SER A 93 -37.37 -27.09 29.30
CA SER A 93 -37.74 -26.73 30.69
C SER A 93 -36.98 -27.24 31.93
N ALA A 94 -36.79 -26.35 32.92
CA ALA A 94 -37.20 -26.43 34.35
C ALA A 94 -36.36 -25.41 35.19
N THR A 95 -36.88 -24.30 35.72
CA THR A 95 -37.64 -24.05 36.99
C THR A 95 -36.89 -24.14 38.33
N SER A 96 -37.02 -23.03 39.11
CA SER A 96 -36.96 -22.87 40.60
C SER A 96 -35.56 -22.92 41.28
N SER A 97 -35.20 -22.16 42.32
CA SER A 97 -35.93 -21.39 43.36
C SER A 97 -35.00 -20.49 44.22
N GLY A 98 -35.50 -19.34 44.71
CA GLY A 98 -35.18 -18.65 45.99
C GLY A 98 -33.88 -17.84 46.09
N HIS A 99 -33.76 -16.69 46.77
CA HIS A 99 -34.62 -15.93 47.70
C HIS A 99 -33.99 -14.54 47.99
N TYR A 100 -34.83 -13.50 48.19
CA TYR A 100 -34.71 -12.20 48.93
C TYR A 100 -33.46 -11.29 48.73
N HIS A 101 -33.51 -9.95 48.71
CA HIS A 101 -34.42 -8.88 49.19
C HIS A 101 -34.43 -7.73 48.13
N GLY A 102 -35.54 -7.07 47.81
CA GLY A 102 -36.19 -6.01 48.61
C GLY A 102 -35.59 -4.64 48.22
N ALA A 103 -36.19 -3.86 47.30
CA ALA A 103 -37.15 -2.77 47.56
C ALA A 103 -36.55 -1.47 46.94
N LYS A 104 -37.23 -0.49 46.34
CA LYS A 104 -38.59 -0.32 45.79
C LYS A 104 -38.63 1.15 45.26
N TRP A 105 -39.22 1.37 44.07
CA TRP A 105 -39.88 2.61 43.59
C TRP A 105 -39.04 3.89 43.40
N HIS A 106 -39.36 4.85 42.53
CA HIS A 106 -40.39 5.12 41.52
C HIS A 106 -39.77 6.14 40.52
N GLY A 107 -40.06 6.11 39.22
CA GLY A 107 -41.00 7.05 38.56
C GLY A 107 -40.47 8.49 38.56
N GLY A 108 -40.20 9.17 37.45
CA GLY A 108 -40.78 9.17 36.10
C GLY A 108 -40.92 10.65 35.68
N SER A 109 -40.80 10.95 34.37
CA SER A 109 -41.13 12.22 33.69
C SER A 109 -40.47 13.51 34.22
N GLY A 110 -39.97 14.46 33.43
CA GLY A 110 -40.24 14.86 32.06
C GLY A 110 -40.10 16.39 32.00
N ALA A 111 -39.77 16.89 30.81
CA ALA A 111 -39.98 18.25 30.30
C ALA A 111 -39.16 19.45 30.85
N GLU A 112 -38.43 20.04 29.89
CA GLU A 112 -38.42 21.46 29.52
C GLU A 112 -38.03 22.56 30.53
N ALA A 113 -37.02 23.35 30.13
CA ALA A 113 -37.15 24.75 29.67
C ALA A 113 -36.03 25.67 30.18
N LYS A 114 -35.53 26.50 29.25
CA LYS A 114 -35.09 27.90 29.38
C LYS A 114 -34.08 28.22 30.51
N GLY A 115 -32.89 28.74 30.23
CA GLY A 115 -32.62 29.96 29.49
C GLY A 115 -31.82 30.91 30.41
N VAL A 116 -31.34 32.02 29.84
CA VAL A 116 -30.67 33.16 30.51
C VAL A 116 -29.18 32.89 30.86
N ASP A 117 -28.25 33.84 30.85
CA ASP A 117 -27.92 35.03 30.05
C ASP A 117 -26.57 35.51 30.64
N LEU A 118 -25.81 36.26 29.85
CA LEU A 118 -24.73 37.21 30.15
C LEU A 118 -24.20 37.36 31.60
N SER A 119 -22.87 37.35 31.75
CA SER A 119 -22.12 38.54 32.22
C SER A 119 -20.61 38.30 32.33
N ASP A 120 -19.86 39.29 31.83
CA ASP A 120 -18.62 39.90 32.37
C ASP A 120 -17.58 39.04 33.08
N TYR A 121 -16.33 39.12 32.60
CA TYR A 121 -15.21 39.50 33.46
C TYR A 121 -14.18 40.32 32.68
N ASP A 122 -14.06 41.58 33.12
CA ASP A 122 -12.98 42.51 32.84
C ASP A 122 -11.75 42.20 33.71
N GLN A 123 -10.58 42.30 33.07
CA GLN A 123 -9.42 43.09 33.51
C GLN A 123 -8.26 42.49 34.36
N ASP A 124 -7.09 42.55 33.69
CA ASP A 124 -5.70 42.86 34.05
C ASP A 124 -4.86 42.07 35.06
N ASP A 125 -3.71 41.64 34.52
CA ASP A 125 -2.33 41.67 35.02
C ASP A 125 -1.99 41.03 36.37
N ASP A 126 -1.30 39.88 36.27
CA ASP A 126 -0.10 39.67 37.08
C ASP A 126 0.97 38.89 36.29
N ALA A 127 2.16 39.48 36.31
CA ALA A 127 3.35 39.00 35.65
C ALA A 127 3.89 37.73 36.32
N ASP A 128 4.18 36.69 35.53
CA ASP A 128 5.20 35.72 35.93
C ASP A 128 5.95 35.16 34.72
N ALA A 129 7.23 35.50 34.67
CA ALA A 129 8.16 35.10 33.63
C ALA A 129 8.52 33.62 33.79
N LYS A 130 7.91 32.75 32.96
CA LYS A 130 8.45 31.42 32.66
C LYS A 130 8.79 31.32 31.19
N ALA A 131 10.09 31.36 30.92
CA ALA A 131 10.70 31.09 29.63
C ALA A 131 10.21 29.75 29.07
N GLN A 132 9.36 29.81 28.04
CA GLN A 132 9.10 28.67 27.16
C GLN A 132 10.35 28.42 26.31
N PRO A 133 10.85 27.17 26.20
CA PRO A 133 11.86 26.86 25.20
C PRO A 133 11.28 27.02 23.79
N PRO A 134 12.07 27.50 22.82
CA PRO A 134 11.58 27.78 21.47
C PRO A 134 11.01 26.51 20.83
N SER A 135 9.75 26.58 20.42
CA SER A 135 9.09 25.57 19.60
C SER A 135 9.83 25.46 18.27
N THR A 136 10.77 24.52 18.20
CA THR A 136 11.37 24.10 16.95
C THR A 136 10.30 23.33 16.17
N ASN A 137 9.50 24.06 15.40
CA ASN A 137 8.69 23.50 14.32
C ASN A 137 9.64 22.95 13.26
N ARG A 138 10.22 21.77 13.53
CA ARG A 138 10.74 20.92 12.48
C ARG A 138 9.53 20.37 11.75
N PRO A 139 9.40 20.53 10.42
CA PRO A 139 8.39 19.80 9.67
C PRO A 139 8.64 18.32 9.97
N GLY A 140 7.66 17.67 10.61
CA GLY A 140 7.76 16.26 10.91
C GLY A 140 8.06 15.52 9.63
N LYS A 141 9.16 14.75 9.60
CA LYS A 141 9.45 13.82 8.50
C LYS A 141 8.16 13.04 8.24
N ILE A 142 7.56 13.26 7.08
CA ILE A 142 6.33 12.58 6.73
C ILE A 142 6.71 11.12 6.52
N LEU A 143 6.43 10.28 7.52
CA LEU A 143 6.73 8.87 7.48
C LEU A 143 5.65 8.19 6.65
N PHE A 144 5.87 8.09 5.35
CA PHE A 144 5.04 7.24 4.51
C PHE A 144 5.35 5.78 4.90
N PRO A 145 4.34 4.95 5.22
CA PRO A 145 4.58 3.55 5.51
C PRO A 145 5.27 2.88 4.32
N ALA A 146 6.17 1.96 4.61
CA ALA A 146 6.85 1.19 3.59
C ALA A 146 5.81 0.50 2.69
N PRO A 147 6.06 0.42 1.37
CA PRO A 147 5.17 -0.26 0.45
C PRO A 147 4.84 -1.68 0.94
N ARG A 148 3.55 -1.94 1.23
CA ARG A 148 3.02 -3.24 1.68
C ARG A 148 2.01 -3.78 0.69
N LEU A 149 2.25 -4.96 0.15
CA LEU A 149 1.21 -5.70 -0.57
C LEU A 149 -0.03 -5.81 0.32
N LEU A 150 -1.10 -5.10 -0.05
CA LEU A 150 -2.39 -5.19 0.60
C LEU A 150 -3.22 -6.17 -0.22
N VAL A 151 -3.72 -7.20 0.46
CA VAL A 151 -4.74 -8.09 -0.10
C VAL A 151 -6.07 -7.63 0.48
N THR A 152 -7.00 -7.20 -0.38
CA THR A 152 -8.33 -6.78 0.06
C THR A 152 -9.20 -8.01 0.40
N PRO A 153 -10.28 -7.87 1.18
CA PRO A 153 -11.12 -9.02 1.57
C PRO A 153 -11.75 -9.78 0.40
N ASP A 154 -11.91 -9.12 -0.75
CA ASP A 154 -12.41 -9.67 -2.01
C ASP A 154 -11.32 -10.31 -2.88
N GLU A 155 -10.04 -10.11 -2.54
CA GLU A 155 -8.92 -10.71 -3.25
C GLU A 155 -8.58 -12.11 -2.74
N TRP A 156 -8.13 -12.95 -3.66
CA TRP A 156 -7.74 -14.32 -3.33
C TRP A 156 -6.28 -14.37 -2.88
N CYS A 157 -6.05 -14.93 -1.69
CA CYS A 157 -4.72 -15.18 -1.15
C CYS A 157 -4.66 -16.49 -0.38
N ARG A 158 -3.51 -17.17 -0.46
CA ARG A 158 -3.19 -18.36 0.32
C ARG A 158 -1.78 -18.26 0.88
N VAL A 159 -1.67 -18.53 2.18
CA VAL A 159 -0.41 -18.47 2.92
C VAL A 159 -0.06 -19.87 3.41
N SER A 160 1.20 -20.26 3.30
CA SER A 160 1.70 -21.50 3.88
C SER A 160 1.71 -21.47 5.41
N GLU A 161 1.87 -22.62 6.06
CA GLU A 161 1.77 -22.74 7.52
C GLU A 161 3.00 -22.25 8.31
N TYR A 162 4.10 -21.86 7.63
CA TYR A 162 5.39 -21.56 8.28
C TYR A 162 5.87 -22.69 9.21
N ALA A 163 5.67 -23.94 8.82
CA ALA A 163 5.91 -25.08 9.72
C ALA A 163 7.39 -25.49 9.84
N SER A 164 8.28 -24.98 8.97
CA SER A 164 9.67 -25.43 8.89
C SER A 164 10.64 -24.28 8.64
N PRO A 165 11.84 -24.33 9.26
CA PRO A 165 12.89 -23.34 9.03
C PRO A 165 13.68 -23.57 7.75
N VAL A 166 13.49 -24.71 7.08
CA VAL A 166 14.27 -25.10 5.88
C VAL A 166 13.44 -25.01 4.62
N TRP A 167 12.15 -25.33 4.69
CA TRP A 167 11.28 -25.38 3.53
C TRP A 167 9.86 -24.97 3.88
N SER A 168 9.13 -24.51 2.87
CA SER A 168 7.69 -24.30 2.92
C SER A 168 7.04 -24.93 1.71
N CYS A 169 5.83 -25.46 1.88
CA CYS A 169 5.05 -26.00 0.80
C CYS A 169 3.64 -25.40 0.85
N LEU A 170 3.17 -24.94 -0.31
CA LEU A 170 1.80 -24.50 -0.51
C LEU A 170 1.16 -25.36 -1.60
N PHE A 171 0.13 -26.10 -1.22
CA PHE A 171 -0.59 -26.98 -2.14
C PHE A 171 -1.95 -26.39 -2.50
N LEU A 172 -2.05 -25.87 -3.72
CA LEU A 172 -3.20 -25.17 -4.26
C LEU A 172 -4.02 -26.13 -5.11
N ARG A 173 -5.16 -26.56 -4.56
CA ARG A 173 -6.12 -27.41 -5.28
C ARG A 173 -7.20 -26.56 -5.92
N LYS A 174 -7.59 -26.94 -7.14
CA LYS A 174 -8.69 -26.33 -7.88
C LYS A 174 -8.46 -24.83 -8.16
N VAL A 175 -7.25 -24.44 -8.55
CA VAL A 175 -7.02 -23.07 -9.04
C VAL A 175 -7.69 -22.93 -10.41
N PRO A 176 -8.60 -21.97 -10.62
CA PRO A 176 -9.25 -21.78 -11.91
C PRO A 176 -8.25 -21.48 -13.03
N LYS A 177 -8.41 -22.13 -14.19
CA LYS A 177 -7.46 -21.97 -15.32
C LYS A 177 -7.45 -20.57 -15.89
N ASP A 178 -8.62 -19.94 -15.94
CA ASP A 178 -8.81 -18.56 -16.37
C ASP A 178 -7.99 -17.56 -15.55
N TRP A 179 -7.63 -17.88 -14.31
CA TRP A 179 -6.75 -17.01 -13.51
C TRP A 179 -5.31 -17.01 -14.01
N LEU A 180 -4.87 -18.07 -14.67
CA LEU A 180 -3.48 -18.28 -15.09
C LEU A 180 -3.24 -17.93 -16.55
N VAL A 181 -4.31 -17.93 -17.35
CA VAL A 181 -4.22 -17.61 -18.77
C VAL A 181 -4.51 -16.13 -18.97
N GLU A 182 -3.64 -15.46 -19.73
CA GLU A 182 -3.87 -14.10 -20.16
C GLU A 182 -5.11 -14.05 -21.07
N THR A 183 -6.12 -13.30 -20.66
CA THR A 183 -7.32 -13.03 -21.44
C THR A 183 -7.61 -11.53 -21.39
N GLU A 184 -8.22 -10.99 -22.44
CA GLU A 184 -8.55 -9.56 -22.53
C GLU A 184 -9.41 -9.07 -21.34
N SER A 185 -10.16 -9.96 -20.70
CA SER A 185 -10.98 -9.67 -19.52
C SER A 185 -10.25 -9.75 -18.17
N ASN A 186 -9.08 -10.39 -18.08
CA ASN A 186 -8.36 -10.59 -16.81
C ASN A 186 -7.10 -9.71 -16.65
N GLY A 187 -6.75 -8.89 -17.64
CA GLY A 187 -5.71 -7.85 -17.53
C GLY A 187 -4.33 -8.35 -17.04
N GLY A 188 -3.91 -9.52 -17.53
CA GLY A 188 -2.70 -10.21 -17.11
C GLY A 188 -3.03 -11.43 -16.26
N GLY A 189 -2.93 -12.62 -16.86
CA GLY A 189 -3.12 -13.88 -16.14
C GLY A 189 -1.90 -14.21 -15.26
N GLY A 190 -2.11 -14.83 -14.11
CA GLY A 190 -1.04 -15.32 -13.26
C GLY A 190 -1.36 -15.34 -11.77
N LEU A 191 -0.42 -15.89 -10.99
CA LEU A 191 -0.38 -15.78 -9.53
C LEU A 191 0.97 -15.18 -9.13
N MET A 192 0.94 -14.22 -8.22
CA MET A 192 2.16 -13.71 -7.60
C MET A 192 2.54 -14.59 -6.42
N LEU A 193 3.78 -15.09 -6.43
CA LEU A 193 4.35 -15.88 -5.33
C LEU A 193 5.32 -15.00 -4.54
N VAL A 194 5.10 -14.92 -3.22
CA VAL A 194 5.90 -14.13 -2.29
C VAL A 194 6.53 -15.06 -1.25
N PRO A 195 7.78 -15.53 -1.49
CA PRO A 195 8.59 -16.16 -0.47
C PRO A 195 8.87 -15.19 0.67
N SER A 196 8.85 -15.68 1.92
CA SER A 196 9.04 -14.83 3.10
C SER A 196 9.64 -15.62 4.26
N LEU A 197 10.18 -14.88 5.23
CA LEU A 197 10.64 -15.41 6.51
C LEU A 197 9.64 -15.07 7.62
N GLY A 198 9.73 -15.77 8.74
CA GLY A 198 8.82 -15.60 9.88
C GLY A 198 8.97 -14.28 10.63
N GLU A 199 10.04 -13.52 10.38
CA GLU A 199 10.27 -12.20 10.97
C GLU A 199 10.55 -11.11 9.94
N ALA A 200 10.05 -9.92 10.23
CA ALA A 200 10.29 -8.73 9.42
C ALA A 200 11.76 -8.30 9.48
N GLY A 201 12.32 -7.93 8.33
CA GLY A 201 13.72 -7.49 8.22
C GLY A 201 14.76 -8.62 8.26
N ALA A 202 14.33 -9.88 8.35
CA ALA A 202 15.23 -11.01 8.11
C ALA A 202 15.52 -11.13 6.61
N GLU A 203 16.77 -11.46 6.28
CA GLU A 203 17.24 -11.64 4.90
C GLU A 203 17.69 -13.08 4.68
N GLY A 204 17.51 -13.57 3.45
CA GLY A 204 17.93 -14.92 3.08
C GLY A 204 17.78 -15.16 1.60
N THR A 205 18.47 -16.18 1.11
CA THR A 205 18.29 -16.69 -0.26
C THR A 205 17.42 -17.93 -0.25
N PHE A 206 16.74 -18.19 -1.36
CA PHE A 206 15.83 -19.31 -1.51
C PHE A 206 15.89 -19.92 -2.91
N GLU A 207 15.42 -21.17 -3.01
CA GLU A 207 15.06 -21.85 -4.24
C GLU A 207 13.53 -22.00 -4.27
N LEU A 208 12.91 -21.67 -5.40
CA LEU A 208 11.47 -21.80 -5.62
C LEU A 208 11.22 -22.86 -6.70
N GLN A 209 10.46 -23.90 -6.34
CA GLN A 209 10.00 -24.95 -7.24
C GLN A 209 8.48 -24.89 -7.35
N VAL A 210 7.96 -24.95 -8.58
CA VAL A 210 6.53 -25.00 -8.87
C VAL A 210 6.24 -26.22 -9.72
N ASP A 211 5.51 -27.19 -9.15
CA ASP A 211 4.98 -28.33 -9.89
C ASP A 211 3.51 -28.05 -10.23
N CYS A 212 3.14 -28.14 -11.52
CA CYS A 212 1.79 -27.86 -11.99
C CYS A 212 1.32 -28.94 -12.97
N ASP A 213 0.02 -29.27 -12.94
CA ASP A 213 -0.63 -30.14 -13.94
C ASP A 213 -1.05 -29.37 -15.21
N PHE A 214 -0.58 -28.14 -15.36
CA PHE A 214 -0.80 -27.24 -16.50
C PHE A 214 0.51 -26.53 -16.86
N PRO A 215 0.81 -26.35 -18.17
CA PRO A 215 2.01 -25.64 -18.60
C PRO A 215 2.00 -24.20 -18.09
N LEU A 216 3.03 -23.83 -17.32
CA LEU A 216 3.20 -22.48 -16.79
C LEU A 216 4.62 -22.01 -17.05
N VAL A 217 4.75 -20.69 -17.25
CA VAL A 217 6.04 -19.99 -17.21
C VAL A 217 6.12 -19.31 -15.86
N MET A 218 7.28 -19.38 -15.23
CA MET A 218 7.57 -18.67 -14.00
C MET A 218 8.60 -17.60 -14.31
N ASP A 219 8.19 -16.35 -14.22
CA ASP A 219 9.06 -15.20 -14.39
C ASP A 219 9.37 -14.58 -13.02
N GLU A 220 10.65 -14.38 -12.75
CA GLU A 220 11.05 -13.52 -11.64
C GLU A 220 10.55 -12.11 -11.95
N LEU A 221 9.78 -11.52 -11.04
CA LEU A 221 9.38 -10.13 -11.18
C LEU A 221 10.64 -9.29 -11.35
N PRO A 222 10.67 -8.33 -12.31
CA PRO A 222 11.88 -7.58 -12.58
C PRO A 222 12.45 -7.02 -11.28
N THR A 223 13.63 -7.52 -10.92
CA THR A 223 14.39 -7.06 -9.76
C THR A 223 15.02 -5.73 -10.17
N PHE A 224 14.17 -4.71 -10.33
CA PHE A 224 14.63 -3.35 -10.50
C PHE A 224 15.44 -3.03 -9.25
N LYS A 225 16.76 -2.94 -9.46
CA LYS A 225 17.76 -2.90 -8.39
C LYS A 225 17.58 -1.70 -7.46
N SER A 226 16.78 -0.73 -7.89
CA SER A 226 16.39 0.43 -7.10
C SER A 226 14.90 0.71 -7.32
N THR A 227 14.15 0.78 -6.23
CA THR A 227 12.79 1.37 -6.20
C THR A 227 12.76 2.36 -5.04
N GLN A 228 12.28 3.58 -5.30
CA GLN A 228 12.08 4.60 -4.28
C GLN A 228 10.71 5.23 -4.46
N SER A 229 10.05 5.48 -3.33
CA SER A 229 8.77 6.18 -3.31
C SER A 229 8.92 7.44 -2.49
N VAL A 230 8.62 8.58 -3.11
CA VAL A 230 8.65 9.89 -2.44
C VAL A 230 7.24 10.44 -2.41
N PRO A 231 6.76 10.82 -1.22
CA PRO A 231 5.48 11.47 -1.09
C PRO A 231 5.49 12.92 -1.53
N GLY A 232 4.32 13.41 -1.92
CA GLY A 232 4.09 14.82 -2.15
C GLY A 232 2.65 15.24 -1.91
N GLU A 233 2.40 16.53 -2.07
CA GLU A 233 1.09 17.14 -1.85
C GLU A 233 0.87 18.30 -2.82
N TRP A 234 -0.32 18.34 -3.42
CA TRP A 234 -0.84 19.55 -4.06
C TRP A 234 -1.49 20.40 -2.98
N THR A 235 -0.86 21.51 -2.63
CA THR A 235 -1.37 22.50 -1.67
C THR A 235 -2.01 23.66 -2.43
N GLU A 236 -2.63 24.61 -1.73
CA GLU A 236 -3.17 25.81 -2.38
C GLU A 236 -2.12 26.58 -3.18
N ALA A 237 -0.86 26.55 -2.74
CA ALA A 237 0.26 27.23 -3.41
C ALA A 237 0.82 26.46 -4.61
N THR A 238 0.63 25.13 -4.66
CA THR A 238 1.25 24.27 -5.68
C THR A 238 0.24 23.60 -6.61
N ALA A 239 -1.05 23.56 -6.28
CA ALA A 239 -2.10 22.98 -7.11
C ALA A 239 -2.47 23.90 -8.29
N MET A 240 -1.57 24.08 -9.26
CA MET A 240 -1.75 25.06 -10.34
C MET A 240 -2.26 24.48 -11.66
N GLY A 241 -2.65 23.20 -11.66
CA GLY A 241 -3.23 22.55 -12.84
C GLY A 241 -2.20 22.17 -13.90
N CYS A 242 -2.69 21.74 -15.05
CA CYS A 242 -1.87 21.34 -16.19
C CYS A 242 -1.32 22.55 -16.97
N HIS A 243 -0.52 22.29 -18.02
CA HIS A 243 0.18 23.28 -18.84
C HIS A 243 -0.71 24.32 -19.53
N LEU A 244 -2.03 24.10 -19.57
CA LEU A 244 -3.01 25.06 -20.07
C LEU A 244 -3.19 26.26 -19.13
N HIS A 245 -2.72 26.15 -17.88
CA HIS A 245 -2.78 27.20 -16.88
C HIS A 245 -1.43 27.89 -16.74
N SER A 246 -1.40 29.22 -16.71
CA SER A 246 -0.16 30.01 -16.71
C SER A 246 0.81 29.68 -15.57
N GLU A 247 0.29 29.32 -14.41
CA GLU A 247 1.07 29.07 -13.19
C GLU A 247 1.44 27.59 -12.97
N TRP A 248 1.17 26.72 -13.94
CA TRP A 248 1.42 25.26 -13.85
C TRP A 248 2.85 24.88 -13.43
N LYS A 249 3.84 25.73 -13.72
CA LYS A 249 5.24 25.51 -13.30
C LYS A 249 5.45 25.60 -11.78
N LYS A 250 4.45 26.04 -11.00
CA LYS A 250 4.48 26.02 -9.53
C LYS A 250 4.06 24.68 -8.93
N ASN A 251 3.64 23.71 -9.76
CA ASN A 251 3.38 22.36 -9.28
C ASN A 251 4.61 21.76 -8.56
N PRO A 252 4.37 20.81 -7.63
CA PRO A 252 5.43 20.13 -6.90
C PRO A 252 6.43 19.49 -7.86
N LYS A 253 7.71 19.51 -7.51
CA LYS A 253 8.80 18.93 -8.32
C LYS A 253 9.52 17.89 -7.51
N LEU A 254 9.86 16.79 -8.17
CA LEU A 254 10.74 15.78 -7.64
C LEU A 254 11.92 15.60 -8.59
N TYR A 255 13.09 15.40 -8.01
CA TYR A 255 14.36 15.33 -8.74
C TYR A 255 14.85 13.88 -8.71
N LEU A 256 14.97 13.30 -9.90
CA LEU A 256 15.48 11.96 -10.14
C LEU A 256 16.91 12.06 -10.65
N HIS A 257 17.88 11.66 -9.83
CA HIS A 257 19.29 11.59 -10.20
C HIS A 257 19.69 10.15 -10.47
N LEU A 258 20.02 9.85 -11.72
CA LEU A 258 20.53 8.54 -12.12
C LEU A 258 22.04 8.48 -11.85
N LYS A 259 22.52 7.46 -11.16
CA LYS A 259 23.95 7.28 -10.84
C LYS A 259 24.71 6.48 -11.91
N GLY A 260 24.03 6.08 -12.99
CA GLY A 260 24.59 5.23 -14.04
C GLY A 260 25.13 6.02 -15.25
N VAL A 261 26.14 5.45 -15.91
CA VAL A 261 26.74 5.99 -17.15
C VAL A 261 26.04 5.55 -18.43
N ARG A 262 25.02 4.69 -18.31
CA ARG A 262 24.31 4.03 -19.39
C ARG A 262 22.84 4.42 -19.36
N PRO A 263 22.15 4.44 -20.52
CA PRO A 263 20.71 4.65 -20.54
C PRO A 263 19.99 3.70 -19.57
N ALA A 264 19.02 4.23 -18.84
CA ALA A 264 18.33 3.54 -17.77
C ALA A 264 16.89 3.26 -18.17
N LYS A 265 16.42 2.04 -17.98
CA LYS A 265 14.98 1.71 -18.08
C LYS A 265 14.30 2.17 -16.80
N VAL A 266 13.30 3.03 -16.93
CA VAL A 266 12.64 3.68 -15.79
C VAL A 266 11.14 3.49 -15.88
N GLN A 267 10.53 3.05 -14.78
CA GLN A 267 9.09 3.15 -14.56
C GLN A 267 8.81 4.22 -13.52
N ILE A 268 7.94 5.16 -13.87
CA ILE A 268 7.48 6.24 -12.99
C ILE A 268 5.98 6.08 -12.83
N THR A 269 5.50 6.07 -11.59
CA THR A 269 4.08 6.00 -11.25
C THR A 269 3.74 7.10 -10.27
N VAL A 270 2.68 7.86 -10.56
CA VAL A 270 2.07 8.80 -9.61
C VAL A 270 0.75 8.22 -9.15
N THR A 271 0.58 8.07 -7.83
CA THR A 271 -0.65 7.54 -7.22
C THR A 271 -1.22 8.50 -6.20
N ARG A 272 -2.54 8.42 -5.97
CA ARG A 272 -3.25 9.15 -4.92
C ARG A 272 -4.29 8.25 -4.25
N SER A 273 -4.69 8.57 -3.04
CA SER A 273 -5.69 7.78 -2.30
C SER A 273 -7.07 7.87 -2.96
N GLU A 274 -7.64 6.73 -3.35
CA GLU A 274 -9.03 6.67 -3.81
C GLU A 274 -10.00 7.14 -2.73
N LEU A 275 -9.77 6.77 -1.47
CA LEU A 275 -10.64 7.16 -0.36
C LEU A 275 -10.75 8.68 -0.22
N GLU A 276 -9.62 9.38 -0.33
CA GLU A 276 -9.57 10.84 -0.24
C GLU A 276 -10.19 11.51 -1.48
N TRP A 277 -9.94 10.94 -2.66
CA TRP A 277 -10.27 11.60 -3.94
C TRP A 277 -11.63 11.21 -4.52
N ARG A 278 -12.25 10.11 -4.09
CA ARG A 278 -13.53 9.60 -4.64
C ARG A 278 -14.62 10.67 -4.71
N ALA A 279 -14.81 11.45 -3.64
CA ALA A 279 -15.82 12.50 -3.60
C ALA A 279 -15.46 13.68 -4.54
N LYS A 280 -14.18 14.04 -4.63
CA LYS A 280 -13.67 15.10 -5.51
C LYS A 280 -13.87 14.70 -6.98
N CYS A 281 -13.48 13.48 -7.35
CA CYS A 281 -13.64 12.95 -8.70
C CYS A 281 -15.11 12.82 -9.11
N LYS A 282 -16.01 12.46 -8.18
CA LYS A 282 -17.45 12.43 -8.47
C LYS A 282 -18.02 13.81 -8.76
N ARG A 283 -17.54 14.84 -8.06
CA ARG A 283 -17.99 16.23 -8.24
C ARG A 283 -17.45 16.84 -9.51
N ASP A 284 -16.21 16.53 -9.86
CA ASP A 284 -15.51 17.08 -11.01
C ASP A 284 -14.48 16.08 -11.52
N ALA A 285 -14.90 15.22 -12.45
CA ALA A 285 -14.07 14.15 -13.00
C ALA A 285 -12.92 14.69 -13.86
N VAL A 286 -13.16 15.78 -14.60
CA VAL A 286 -12.19 16.36 -15.54
C VAL A 286 -11.15 17.15 -14.79
N GLY A 287 -11.54 18.09 -13.92
CA GLY A 287 -10.56 18.92 -13.22
C GLY A 287 -9.69 18.13 -12.24
N THR A 288 -10.18 16.99 -11.75
CA THR A 288 -9.42 16.07 -10.90
C THR A 288 -8.62 15.01 -11.66
N MET A 289 -8.59 15.01 -13.00
CA MET A 289 -7.67 14.13 -13.72
C MET A 289 -6.22 14.40 -13.28
N ILE A 290 -5.39 13.36 -13.23
CA ILE A 290 -3.99 13.46 -12.85
C ILE A 290 -3.09 13.06 -14.00
N GLY A 291 -1.95 13.72 -14.06
CA GLY A 291 -0.86 13.43 -14.97
C GLY A 291 0.44 13.91 -14.35
N PHE A 292 1.55 13.67 -15.03
CA PHE A 292 2.81 14.30 -14.68
C PHE A 292 3.62 14.63 -15.92
N TYR A 293 4.51 15.60 -15.73
CA TYR A 293 5.51 15.97 -16.71
C TYR A 293 6.86 15.38 -16.30
N LEU A 294 7.70 15.08 -17.28
CA LEU A 294 9.08 14.68 -17.11
C LEU A 294 9.98 15.58 -17.95
N PHE A 295 10.91 16.28 -17.27
CA PHE A 295 11.89 17.14 -17.92
C PHE A 295 13.31 16.66 -17.66
N HIS A 296 14.22 16.98 -18.56
CA HIS A 296 15.65 16.82 -18.36
C HIS A 296 16.27 18.15 -17.91
N GLY A 297 16.94 18.15 -16.78
CA GLY A 297 17.52 19.33 -16.16
C GLY A 297 16.49 20.30 -15.57
N GLN A 298 16.97 21.47 -15.15
CA GLN A 298 16.16 22.49 -14.48
C GLN A 298 15.30 23.33 -15.43
N LYS A 299 15.53 23.21 -16.75
CA LYS A 299 14.76 23.95 -17.76
C LYS A 299 13.46 23.20 -18.06
N LEU A 300 12.37 23.65 -17.41
CA LEU A 300 11.01 23.14 -17.63
C LEU A 300 10.46 23.60 -19.00
N SER A 301 10.86 22.90 -20.06
CA SER A 301 10.46 23.13 -21.45
C SER A 301 9.85 21.86 -22.05
N ARG A 302 8.63 21.97 -22.59
CA ARG A 302 7.93 20.86 -23.27
C ARG A 302 8.39 20.67 -24.71
N GLU A 303 8.75 21.76 -25.39
CA GLU A 303 9.04 21.80 -26.83
C GLU A 303 10.41 21.21 -27.18
N SER A 304 11.31 21.10 -26.20
CA SER A 304 12.70 20.67 -26.39
C SER A 304 13.04 19.44 -25.54
N SER A 305 12.09 18.51 -25.38
CA SER A 305 12.35 17.31 -24.58
C SER A 305 13.42 16.44 -25.24
N ALA A 306 14.51 16.19 -24.51
CA ALA A 306 15.55 15.24 -24.90
C ALA A 306 15.13 13.78 -24.66
N ILE A 307 13.96 13.55 -24.07
CA ILE A 307 13.44 12.22 -23.72
C ILE A 307 12.65 11.71 -24.93
N ILE A 308 13.05 10.55 -25.44
CA ILE A 308 12.47 9.93 -26.63
C ILE A 308 11.76 8.64 -26.25
N VAL A 309 10.49 8.52 -26.62
CA VAL A 309 9.70 7.29 -26.48
C VAL A 309 9.15 6.93 -27.87
N ASN A 310 9.38 5.70 -28.32
CA ASN A 310 8.94 5.21 -29.63
C ASN A 310 9.35 6.14 -30.80
N GLY A 311 10.57 6.69 -30.73
CA GLY A 311 11.14 7.58 -31.74
C GLY A 311 10.58 9.00 -31.76
N ARG A 312 9.76 9.39 -30.76
CA ARG A 312 9.19 10.74 -30.65
C ARG A 312 9.59 11.41 -29.34
N PRO A 313 9.78 12.75 -29.32
CA PRO A 313 9.92 13.49 -28.07
C PRO A 313 8.72 13.26 -27.15
N TRP A 314 8.99 12.99 -25.89
CA TRP A 314 8.01 12.73 -24.85
C TRP A 314 8.33 13.55 -23.61
N SER A 315 7.33 14.16 -22.99
CA SER A 315 7.53 15.01 -21.81
C SER A 315 6.39 14.95 -20.80
N GLU A 316 5.33 14.21 -21.08
CA GLU A 316 4.16 14.13 -20.20
C GLU A 316 3.33 12.87 -20.43
N THR A 317 2.64 12.44 -19.39
CA THR A 317 1.56 11.46 -19.52
C THR A 317 0.28 12.13 -19.98
N ASP A 318 -0.65 11.32 -20.50
CA ASP A 318 -2.04 11.74 -20.59
C ASP A 318 -2.58 12.04 -19.18
N PHE A 319 -3.46 13.03 -19.09
CA PHE A 319 -4.20 13.31 -17.87
C PHE A 319 -5.43 12.41 -17.82
N VAL A 320 -5.50 11.55 -16.81
CA VAL A 320 -6.53 10.50 -16.70
C VAL A 320 -7.37 10.64 -15.44
N PRO A 321 -8.67 10.26 -15.47
CA PRO A 321 -9.56 10.30 -14.31
C PRO A 321 -9.35 9.10 -13.38
N LEU A 322 -8.11 8.64 -13.24
CA LEU A 322 -7.74 7.46 -12.45
C LEU A 322 -7.05 7.87 -11.13
N HIS A 323 -6.76 6.88 -10.30
CA HIS A 323 -6.01 7.04 -9.04
C HIS A 323 -4.52 6.72 -9.18
N ALA A 324 -4.11 6.24 -10.35
CA ALA A 324 -2.72 6.03 -10.73
C ALA A 324 -2.50 6.44 -12.19
N VAL A 325 -1.32 6.97 -12.47
CA VAL A 325 -0.86 7.28 -13.83
C VAL A 325 0.60 6.84 -13.96
N HIS A 326 0.94 6.28 -15.12
CA HIS A 326 2.21 5.62 -15.36
C HIS A 326 2.93 6.26 -16.56
N ALA A 327 4.26 6.31 -16.50
CA ALA A 327 5.08 6.54 -17.69
C ALA A 327 4.90 5.38 -18.69
N PRO A 328 5.20 5.60 -19.98
CA PRO A 328 5.27 4.54 -20.99
C PRO A 328 6.18 3.38 -20.55
N GLN A 329 5.81 2.15 -20.89
CA GLN A 329 6.52 0.94 -20.47
C GLN A 329 7.95 0.86 -21.05
N GLU A 330 8.16 1.46 -22.22
CA GLU A 330 9.45 1.54 -22.92
C GLU A 330 10.27 2.77 -22.53
N LEU A 331 9.91 3.51 -21.46
CA LEU A 331 10.65 4.70 -21.06
C LEU A 331 12.11 4.36 -20.71
N VAL A 332 13.02 4.92 -21.51
CA VAL A 332 14.47 4.85 -21.29
C VAL A 332 15.00 6.28 -21.16
N LEU A 333 15.64 6.56 -20.04
CA LEU A 333 16.24 7.86 -19.76
C LEU A 333 17.73 7.83 -20.12
N PRO A 334 18.22 8.77 -20.94
CA PRO A 334 19.66 8.95 -21.16
C PRO A 334 20.45 9.18 -19.85
N PRO A 335 21.74 8.86 -19.81
CA PRO A 335 22.61 9.22 -18.69
C PRO A 335 22.58 10.73 -18.44
N ALA A 336 22.44 11.12 -17.18
CA ALA A 336 22.34 12.51 -16.77
C ALA A 336 23.15 12.73 -15.49
N PHE A 337 24.46 12.94 -15.66
CA PHE A 337 25.41 12.98 -14.53
C PHE A 337 25.31 14.23 -13.67
N ASN A 338 24.99 15.37 -14.28
CA ASN A 338 25.01 16.68 -13.62
C ASN A 338 23.64 17.36 -13.61
N GLU A 339 22.64 16.74 -14.23
CA GLU A 339 21.30 17.32 -14.37
C GLU A 339 20.26 16.29 -13.96
N PRO A 340 19.40 16.58 -12.97
CA PRO A 340 18.31 15.67 -12.62
C PRO A 340 17.26 15.61 -13.71
N TYR A 341 16.54 14.51 -13.75
CA TYR A 341 15.21 14.53 -14.34
C TYR A 341 14.22 15.13 -13.34
N VAL A 342 13.35 16.02 -13.82
CA VAL A 342 12.33 16.65 -12.98
C VAL A 342 10.97 16.01 -13.27
N ILE A 343 10.43 15.31 -12.29
CA ILE A 343 9.07 14.77 -12.30
C ILE A 343 8.16 15.83 -11.68
N MET A 344 7.18 16.31 -12.44
CA MET A 344 6.24 17.33 -11.97
C MET A 344 4.80 16.82 -12.05
N PRO A 345 4.29 16.19 -10.97
CA PRO A 345 2.91 15.75 -10.89
C PRO A 345 1.95 16.95 -10.83
N ALA A 346 0.83 16.85 -11.53
CA ALA A 346 -0.19 17.89 -11.61
C ALA A 346 -1.59 17.30 -11.69
N THR A 347 -2.57 18.06 -11.23
CA THR A 347 -3.98 17.88 -11.58
C THR A 347 -4.29 18.60 -12.88
N TYR A 348 -5.42 18.28 -13.50
CA TYR A 348 -5.80 18.92 -14.76
C TYR A 348 -6.18 20.39 -14.55
N GLU A 349 -7.10 20.64 -13.61
CA GLU A 349 -7.45 22.00 -13.18
C GLU A 349 -6.65 22.46 -11.96
N PRO A 350 -6.49 23.78 -11.77
CA PRO A 350 -5.92 24.34 -10.55
C PRO A 350 -6.83 24.13 -9.33
N HIS A 351 -6.27 24.39 -8.15
CA HIS A 351 -6.91 24.37 -6.83
C HIS A 351 -7.44 23.00 -6.37
N LYS A 352 -7.08 21.91 -7.06
CA LYS A 352 -7.36 20.55 -6.59
C LYS A 352 -6.25 20.10 -5.64
N THR A 353 -6.48 20.28 -4.36
CA THR A 353 -5.52 19.91 -3.32
C THR A 353 -5.62 18.44 -2.93
N GLY A 354 -4.53 17.86 -2.43
CA GLY A 354 -4.50 16.51 -1.88
C GLY A 354 -3.13 15.84 -2.00
N LYS A 355 -3.00 14.69 -1.35
CA LYS A 355 -1.73 13.96 -1.28
C LYS A 355 -1.53 13.01 -2.46
N PHE A 356 -0.27 12.77 -2.81
CA PHE A 356 0.14 11.79 -3.80
C PHE A 356 1.46 11.12 -3.41
N VAL A 357 1.78 10.03 -4.11
CA VAL A 357 3.08 9.33 -4.02
C VAL A 357 3.63 9.16 -5.42
N VAL A 358 4.89 9.54 -5.61
CA VAL A 358 5.66 9.23 -6.81
C VAL A 358 6.54 8.03 -6.52
N CYS A 359 6.32 6.94 -7.24
CA CYS A 359 7.17 5.76 -7.21
C CYS A 359 8.03 5.73 -8.47
N VAL A 360 9.34 5.61 -8.30
CA VAL A 360 10.28 5.38 -9.38
C VAL A 360 10.92 4.02 -9.19
N THR A 361 11.01 3.29 -10.28
CA THR A 361 11.56 1.95 -10.35
C THR A 361 12.53 1.92 -11.52
N CYS A 362 13.77 1.49 -11.29
CA CYS A 362 14.85 1.64 -12.26
C CYS A 362 15.83 0.46 -12.24
N ASP A 363 16.40 0.16 -13.41
CA ASP A 363 17.43 -0.87 -13.59
C ASP A 363 18.84 -0.41 -13.19
N VAL A 364 19.04 0.89 -12.93
CA VAL A 364 20.26 1.47 -12.36
C VAL A 364 20.01 2.07 -10.98
N GLU A 365 21.09 2.33 -10.23
CA GLU A 365 21.00 3.05 -8.97
C GLU A 365 20.61 4.51 -9.21
N PHE A 366 19.71 5.05 -8.38
CA PHE A 366 19.28 6.44 -8.45
C PHE A 366 18.96 7.00 -7.06
N THR A 367 18.74 8.31 -6.99
CA THR A 367 18.11 9.00 -5.86
C THR A 367 16.90 9.79 -6.33
N LEU A 368 15.83 9.77 -5.53
CA LEU A 368 14.62 10.55 -5.74
C LEU A 368 14.41 11.46 -4.53
N SER A 369 14.27 12.77 -4.76
CA SER A 369 14.09 13.78 -3.70
C SER A 369 13.02 14.81 -4.08
N SER A 370 12.42 15.46 -3.07
CA SER A 370 11.58 16.65 -3.25
C SER A 370 12.39 17.95 -3.32
N ASP A 371 13.62 17.92 -2.84
CA ASP A 371 14.49 19.08 -2.77
C ASP A 371 15.44 19.10 -3.98
N PRO A 372 15.60 20.25 -4.65
CA PRO A 372 16.70 20.45 -5.58
C PRO A 372 17.99 20.43 -4.75
N GLU A 373 18.86 19.45 -5.01
CA GLU A 373 20.11 19.24 -4.27
C GLU A 373 21.04 20.46 -4.29
#